data_AF-A0A3B8SV73-F1
#
_entry.id   AF-A0A3B8SV73-F1
#
_cell.length_a   1.000
_cell.length_b   1.000
_cell.length_c   1.000
_cell.angle_alpha   90.00
_cell.angle_beta   90.00
_cell.angle_gamma   90.00
#
_symmetry.space_group_name_H-M   'P 1'
#
loop_
_entity.id
_entity.type
_entity.pdbx_description
1 polymer ?
#
loop_
_entity_poly.entity_id
_entity_poly.type
_entity_poly.pdbx_seq_one_letter_code
_entity_poly.pdbx_strand_id
1 'polypeptide(L)'
;MNCPVLELTEELIRRESVTPEDAGCLTVIGTRLERLGFTLERIDQQGVSNLWATYGDQGPMVCFAGHTDVVPTGDLQQWSSDPFVPTITDDGHLRGRGAADMKSSLAAMVVAVEDFLNTHPKPSGRISFLLTSDEEGPATHGTVAVVELLKERQQASNTPAIDYCIVGEPSSKETLGDVVRVGRRGSLNALITVQGTQGHVAYPELVDNPIHRASTLISQLVTTDWDGKSNDSFPPTSFQVSNIDAGTGATNVVPATAAFRCNWRFSTSTTGDMIQQATE
;
A
#
# COMPACT_ATOMS: atom_id res chain seq x y z
N MET A 1 13.03 14.20 29.63
CA MET A 1 13.26 14.80 28.29
C MET A 1 11.93 14.61 27.57
N ASN A 2 11.25 15.69 27.19
CA ASN A 2 9.95 15.58 26.50
C ASN A 2 10.25 15.25 25.02
N CYS A 3 9.75 14.14 24.51
CA CYS A 3 9.96 13.72 23.13
C CYS A 3 8.59 13.56 22.45
N PRO A 4 7.98 14.66 21.97
CA PRO A 4 6.57 14.65 21.53
C PRO A 4 6.30 13.71 20.36
N VAL A 5 7.30 13.48 19.49
CA VAL A 5 7.22 12.50 18.41
C VAL A 5 7.17 11.08 18.97
N LEU A 6 8.07 10.74 19.90
CA LEU A 6 8.08 9.42 20.52
C LEU A 6 6.78 9.17 21.30
N GLU A 7 6.35 10.13 22.12
CA GLU A 7 5.11 10.02 22.90
C GLU A 7 3.88 9.78 22.02
N LEU A 8 3.76 10.51 20.91
CA LEU A 8 2.67 10.28 19.95
C LEU A 8 2.81 8.94 19.23
N THR A 9 4.02 8.53 18.89
CA THR A 9 4.27 7.22 18.25
C THR A 9 3.85 6.09 19.19
N GLU A 10 4.25 6.13 20.45
CA GLU A 10 3.88 5.15 21.46
C GLU A 10 2.37 5.09 21.66
N GLU A 11 1.72 6.26 21.75
CA GLU A 11 0.26 6.35 21.87
C GLU A 11 -0.43 5.71 20.66
N LEU A 12 0.04 5.97 19.44
CA LEU A 12 -0.51 5.32 18.25
C LEU A 12 -0.24 3.81 18.25
N ILE A 13 0.94 3.34 18.65
CA ILE A 13 1.27 1.90 18.70
C ILE A 13 0.35 1.16 19.68
N ARG A 14 -0.01 1.76 20.81
CA ARG A 14 -0.93 1.15 21.81
C ARG A 14 -2.32 0.81 21.27
N ARG A 15 -2.69 1.36 20.10
CA ARG A 15 -3.94 1.08 19.43
C ARG A 15 -3.75 -0.10 18.50
N GLU A 16 -4.47 -1.18 18.78
CA GLU A 16 -4.50 -2.41 17.98
C GLU A 16 -5.28 -2.21 16.67
N SER A 17 -4.81 -1.27 15.85
CA SER A 17 -5.43 -0.85 14.59
C SER A 17 -5.17 -1.83 13.45
N VAL A 18 -5.45 -3.13 13.64
CA VAL A 18 -5.27 -4.11 12.57
C VAL A 18 -6.28 -3.84 11.45
N THR A 19 -5.81 -3.77 10.21
CA THR A 19 -6.63 -3.43 9.03
C THR A 19 -7.97 -4.17 9.01
N PRO A 20 -9.13 -3.48 8.82
CA PRO A 20 -9.29 -2.05 8.51
C PRO A 20 -9.55 -1.15 9.74
N GLU A 21 -9.34 -1.64 10.95
CA GLU A 21 -9.72 -0.93 12.18
C GLU A 21 -8.78 0.25 12.47
N ASP A 22 -9.32 1.46 12.66
CA ASP A 22 -8.52 2.63 13.07
C ASP A 22 -8.10 2.56 14.55
N ALA A 23 -8.88 1.88 15.39
CA ALA A 23 -8.72 1.82 16.84
C ALA A 23 -8.55 3.21 17.51
N GLY A 24 -9.14 4.27 16.92
CA GLY A 24 -9.11 5.64 17.43
C GLY A 24 -7.82 6.42 17.14
N CYS A 25 -6.94 5.94 16.26
CA CYS A 25 -5.72 6.66 15.88
C CYS A 25 -6.07 8.00 15.19
N LEU A 26 -7.02 8.00 14.27
CA LEU A 26 -7.46 9.23 13.60
C LEU A 26 -8.09 10.24 14.56
N THR A 27 -8.74 9.79 15.64
CA THR A 27 -9.25 10.70 16.69
C THR A 27 -8.11 11.37 17.44
N VAL A 28 -7.04 10.64 17.78
CA VAL A 28 -5.85 11.20 18.43
C VAL A 28 -5.20 12.25 17.56
N ILE A 29 -4.94 11.91 16.29
CA ILE A 29 -4.31 12.82 15.33
C ILE A 29 -5.23 14.02 15.06
N GLY A 30 -6.51 13.78 14.80
CA GLY A 30 -7.50 14.81 14.55
C GLY A 30 -7.59 15.82 15.68
N THR A 31 -7.63 15.36 16.94
CA THR A 31 -7.70 16.26 18.11
C THR A 31 -6.47 17.19 18.20
N ARG A 32 -5.29 16.72 17.80
CA ARG A 32 -4.08 17.57 17.74
C ARG A 32 -4.19 18.60 16.61
N LEU A 33 -4.60 18.18 15.42
CA LEU A 33 -4.76 19.05 14.26
C LEU A 33 -5.86 20.11 14.46
N GLU A 34 -6.99 19.74 15.06
CA GLU A 34 -8.10 20.66 15.35
C GLU A 34 -7.66 21.82 16.26
N ARG A 35 -6.80 21.54 17.26
CA ARG A 35 -6.23 22.58 18.15
C ARG A 35 -5.35 23.59 17.42
N LEU A 36 -4.79 23.21 16.27
CA LEU A 36 -4.02 24.10 15.39
C LEU A 36 -4.91 24.90 14.43
N GLY A 37 -6.22 24.63 14.43
CA GLY A 37 -7.19 25.26 13.53
C GLY A 37 -7.41 24.52 12.21
N PHE A 38 -7.07 23.23 12.13
CA PHE A 38 -7.45 22.42 10.97
C PHE A 38 -8.97 22.19 10.96
N THR A 39 -9.56 22.23 9.77
CA THR A 39 -10.91 21.69 9.53
C THR A 39 -10.79 20.20 9.30
N LEU A 40 -11.56 19.40 10.03
CA LEU A 40 -11.56 17.95 9.94
C LEU A 40 -12.79 17.45 9.19
N GLU A 41 -12.59 16.58 8.21
CA GLU A 41 -13.65 15.89 7.49
C GLU A 41 -13.43 14.38 7.53
N ARG A 42 -14.43 13.64 8.04
CA ARG A 42 -14.45 12.18 8.05
C ARG A 42 -15.14 11.65 6.80
N ILE A 43 -14.49 10.72 6.11
CA ILE A 43 -14.96 10.12 4.85
C ILE A 43 -14.97 8.60 5.02
N ASP A 44 -15.77 8.12 5.97
CA ASP A 44 -15.78 6.71 6.36
C ASP A 44 -16.70 5.91 5.43
N GLN A 45 -16.24 4.75 4.95
CA GLN A 45 -16.97 3.92 3.99
C GLN A 45 -16.72 2.43 4.23
N GLN A 46 -17.80 1.63 4.33
CA GLN A 46 -17.74 0.17 4.47
C GLN A 46 -16.82 -0.33 5.61
N GLY A 47 -16.80 0.38 6.73
CA GLY A 47 -15.96 0.06 7.89
C GLY A 47 -14.53 0.63 7.81
N VAL A 48 -14.12 1.17 6.67
CA VAL A 48 -12.85 1.90 6.54
C VAL A 48 -13.03 3.34 6.99
N SER A 49 -12.13 3.80 7.85
CA SER A 49 -12.10 5.16 8.36
C SER A 49 -11.13 6.01 7.56
N ASN A 50 -11.54 7.22 7.18
CA ASN A 50 -10.66 8.18 6.50
C ASN A 50 -10.79 9.57 7.11
N LEU A 51 -9.67 10.29 7.18
CA LEU A 51 -9.61 11.68 7.61
C LEU A 51 -8.98 12.54 6.52
N TRP A 52 -9.74 13.53 6.07
CA TRP A 52 -9.23 14.67 5.31
C TRP A 52 -9.20 15.89 6.23
N ALA A 53 -8.00 16.32 6.61
CA ALA A 53 -7.82 17.51 7.46
C ALA A 53 -7.14 18.62 6.66
N THR A 54 -7.64 19.85 6.74
CA THR A 54 -7.08 20.99 5.98
C THR A 54 -6.85 22.22 6.84
N TYR A 55 -5.79 22.96 6.54
CA TYR A 55 -5.46 24.24 7.13
C TYR A 55 -5.11 25.25 6.03
N GLY A 56 -5.60 26.48 6.20
CA GLY A 56 -5.45 27.55 5.22
C GLY A 56 -6.41 27.41 4.03
N ASP A 57 -6.62 28.51 3.32
CA ASP A 57 -7.61 28.64 2.24
C ASP A 57 -7.02 29.15 0.92
N GLN A 58 -5.75 29.58 0.92
CA GLN A 58 -5.07 30.19 -0.24
C GLN A 58 -3.70 29.57 -0.49
N GLY A 59 -3.26 29.63 -1.75
CA GLY A 59 -1.93 29.20 -2.16
C GLY A 59 -1.79 27.68 -2.36
N PRO A 60 -0.56 27.21 -2.62
CA PRO A 60 -0.30 25.80 -2.92
C PRO A 60 -0.60 24.91 -1.71
N MET A 61 -1.10 23.69 -1.93
CA MET A 61 -1.34 22.71 -0.90
C MET A 61 -0.22 21.67 -0.81
N VAL A 62 0.34 21.50 0.39
CA VAL A 62 1.19 20.37 0.76
C VAL A 62 0.36 19.38 1.57
N CYS A 63 0.19 18.17 1.04
CA CYS A 63 -0.51 17.06 1.68
C CYS A 63 0.48 16.08 2.31
N PHE A 64 0.25 15.71 3.57
CA PHE A 64 0.86 14.56 4.20
C PHE A 64 -0.12 13.39 4.12
N ALA A 65 0.29 12.31 3.46
CA ALA A 65 -0.52 11.10 3.33
C ALA A 65 0.06 9.95 4.16
N GLY A 66 -0.81 9.11 4.69
CA GLY A 66 -0.40 7.94 5.45
C GLY A 66 -1.58 7.09 5.91
N HIS A 67 -1.28 6.03 6.64
CA HIS A 67 -2.28 5.08 7.10
C HIS A 67 -2.10 4.74 8.59
N THR A 68 -3.21 4.55 9.30
CA THR A 68 -3.24 4.24 10.73
C THR A 68 -3.30 2.76 11.02
N ASP A 69 -3.75 1.98 10.04
CA ASP A 69 -3.83 0.53 10.16
C ASP A 69 -2.46 -0.12 10.12
N VAL A 70 -2.41 -1.35 10.60
CA VAL A 70 -1.20 -2.17 10.65
C VAL A 70 -1.53 -3.61 10.27
N VAL A 71 -0.58 -4.31 9.65
CA VAL A 71 -0.74 -5.74 9.38
C VAL A 71 -0.85 -6.58 10.66
N PRO A 72 -1.47 -7.78 10.60
CA PRO A 72 -1.51 -8.71 11.72
C PRO A 72 -0.13 -8.96 12.36
N THR A 73 -0.13 -9.20 13.66
CA THR A 73 1.10 -9.44 14.44
C THR A 73 1.73 -10.80 14.18
N GLY A 74 0.94 -11.74 13.66
CA GLY A 74 1.35 -13.14 13.53
C GLY A 74 1.31 -13.85 14.88
N ASP A 75 2.23 -14.78 15.09
CA ASP A 75 2.34 -15.52 16.34
C ASP A 75 2.96 -14.64 17.44
N LEU A 76 2.16 -14.28 18.44
CA LEU A 76 2.58 -13.45 19.57
C LEU A 76 3.75 -14.08 20.36
N GLN A 77 3.91 -15.40 20.35
CA GLN A 77 5.01 -16.07 21.06
C GLN A 77 6.38 -15.84 20.38
N GLN A 78 6.38 -15.43 19.11
CA GLN A 78 7.62 -15.10 18.38
C GLN A 78 8.07 -13.65 18.62
N TRP A 79 7.24 -12.84 19.26
CA TRP A 79 7.60 -11.48 19.63
C TRP A 79 8.40 -11.48 20.94
N SER A 80 9.43 -10.64 20.98
CA SER A 80 10.26 -10.43 22.17
C SER A 80 9.62 -9.50 23.20
N SER A 81 8.60 -8.74 22.81
CA SER A 81 7.71 -7.95 23.65
C SER A 81 6.34 -7.85 22.98
N ASP A 82 5.28 -7.60 23.76
CA ASP A 82 3.94 -7.41 23.18
C ASP A 82 3.98 -6.34 22.07
N PRO A 83 3.47 -6.66 20.85
CA PRO A 83 3.56 -5.77 19.70
C PRO A 83 2.81 -4.44 19.88
N PHE A 84 1.80 -4.37 20.75
CA PHE A 84 1.04 -3.15 21.01
C PHE A 84 1.43 -2.50 22.36
N VAL A 85 2.46 -3.03 23.03
CA VAL A 85 3.14 -2.35 24.13
C VAL A 85 4.45 -1.76 23.60
N PRO A 86 4.48 -0.47 23.21
CA PRO A 86 5.70 0.16 22.70
C PRO A 86 6.83 0.03 23.72
N THR A 87 7.96 -0.48 23.27
CA THR A 87 9.08 -0.83 24.14
C THR A 87 10.38 -0.30 23.53
N ILE A 88 11.12 0.52 24.28
CA ILE A 88 12.49 0.90 23.93
C ILE A 88 13.42 -0.27 24.25
N THR A 89 14.17 -0.73 23.26
CA THR A 89 15.16 -1.79 23.39
C THR A 89 16.47 -1.26 23.97
N ASP A 90 17.33 -2.16 24.47
CA ASP A 90 18.62 -1.79 25.07
C ASP A 90 19.56 -1.07 24.09
N ASP A 91 19.41 -1.33 22.78
CA ASP A 91 20.13 -0.67 21.68
C ASP A 91 19.44 0.61 21.17
N GLY A 92 18.38 1.08 21.86
CA GLY A 92 17.75 2.38 21.65
C GLY A 92 16.69 2.43 20.56
N HIS A 93 16.23 1.29 20.04
CA HIS A 93 15.16 1.23 19.05
C HIS A 93 13.77 1.18 19.71
N LEU A 94 12.78 1.79 19.08
CA LEU A 94 11.39 1.62 19.46
C LEU A 94 10.82 0.37 18.77
N ARG A 95 10.43 -0.63 19.56
CA ARG A 95 9.77 -1.84 19.09
C ARG A 95 8.27 -1.76 19.35
N GLY A 96 7.50 -2.09 18.33
CA GLY A 96 6.05 -2.20 18.34
C GLY A 96 5.51 -2.35 16.92
N ARG A 97 4.34 -2.98 16.76
CA ARG A 97 3.67 -3.06 15.46
C ARG A 97 3.28 -1.65 15.02
N GLY A 98 3.75 -1.29 13.84
CA GLY A 98 3.58 0.03 13.25
C GLY A 98 4.63 1.07 13.65
N ALA A 99 5.64 0.69 14.45
CA ALA A 99 6.74 1.60 14.82
C ALA A 99 7.49 2.12 13.59
N ALA A 100 7.79 1.27 12.61
CA ALA A 100 8.35 1.69 11.33
C ALA A 100 7.25 2.05 10.31
N ASP A 101 6.16 1.29 10.30
CA ASP A 101 5.18 1.30 9.21
C ASP A 101 3.72 1.53 9.70
N MET A 102 3.21 2.75 9.72
CA MET A 102 3.95 4.00 9.54
C MET A 102 3.66 5.01 10.66
N LYS A 103 3.34 4.53 11.86
CA LYS A 103 2.89 5.36 13.00
C LYS A 103 3.94 6.35 13.49
N SER A 104 5.24 6.04 13.39
CA SER A 104 6.30 7.01 13.70
C SER A 104 6.34 8.15 12.68
N SER A 105 6.13 7.86 11.40
CA SER A 105 5.99 8.88 10.36
C SER A 105 4.77 9.75 10.60
N LEU A 106 3.62 9.16 10.97
CA LEU A 106 2.39 9.89 11.36
C LEU A 106 2.66 10.85 12.52
N ALA A 107 3.38 10.38 13.56
CA ALA A 107 3.73 11.22 14.68
C ALA A 107 4.67 12.37 14.27
N ALA A 108 5.69 12.06 13.47
CA ALA A 108 6.67 13.04 13.01
C ALA A 108 6.03 14.14 12.15
N MET A 109 5.13 13.78 11.21
CA MET A 109 4.44 14.76 10.37
C MET A 109 3.52 15.69 11.19
N VAL A 110 2.78 15.15 12.17
CA VAL A 110 1.89 15.95 13.02
C VAL A 110 2.70 16.93 13.86
N VAL A 111 3.74 16.45 14.55
CA VAL A 111 4.59 17.31 15.40
C VAL A 111 5.36 18.33 14.57
N ALA A 112 5.83 17.97 13.37
CA ALA A 112 6.48 18.93 12.48
C ALA A 112 5.53 20.07 12.06
N VAL A 113 4.25 19.77 11.82
CA VAL A 113 3.24 20.79 11.50
C VAL A 113 2.91 21.65 12.72
N GLU A 114 2.84 21.07 13.92
CA GLU A 114 2.70 21.84 15.17
C GLU A 114 3.84 22.85 15.34
N ASP A 115 5.10 22.40 15.22
CA ASP A 115 6.27 23.26 15.32
C ASP A 115 6.33 24.32 14.22
N PHE A 116 5.96 23.93 12.99
CA PHE A 116 5.89 24.84 11.85
C PHE A 116 4.86 25.95 12.08
N LEU A 117 3.63 25.63 12.50
CA LEU A 117 2.59 26.62 12.72
C LEU A 117 2.83 27.47 13.97
N ASN A 118 3.53 26.94 14.98
CA ASN A 118 3.97 27.73 16.13
C ASN A 118 4.97 28.83 15.73
N THR A 119 5.84 28.55 14.75
CA THR A 119 6.83 29.52 14.24
C THR A 119 6.30 30.37 13.08
N HIS A 120 5.30 29.86 12.35
CA HIS A 120 4.68 30.48 11.18
C HIS A 120 3.15 30.42 11.30
N PRO A 121 2.51 31.25 12.14
CA PRO A 121 1.09 31.11 12.49
C PRO A 121 0.11 31.44 11.35
N LYS A 122 0.60 31.97 10.23
CA LYS A 122 -0.18 32.31 9.03
C LYS A 122 0.66 32.07 7.76
N PRO A 123 0.94 30.80 7.42
CA PRO A 123 1.66 30.48 6.20
C PRO A 123 0.83 30.91 4.97
N SER A 124 1.50 31.25 3.87
CA SER A 124 0.84 31.66 2.62
C SER A 124 0.32 30.51 1.75
N GLY A 125 0.42 29.28 2.25
CA GLY A 125 -0.02 28.05 1.58
C GLY A 125 -0.97 27.25 2.45
N ARG A 126 -1.47 26.15 1.89
CA ARG A 126 -2.39 25.22 2.54
C ARG A 126 -1.63 23.98 2.99
N ILE A 127 -2.06 23.39 4.10
CA ILE A 127 -1.54 22.12 4.60
C ILE A 127 -2.70 21.15 4.70
N SER A 128 -2.49 19.89 4.32
CA SER A 128 -3.49 18.86 4.53
C SER A 128 -2.90 17.55 5.05
N PHE A 129 -3.77 16.77 5.68
CA PHE A 129 -3.52 15.36 5.99
C PHE A 129 -4.60 14.51 5.30
N LEU A 130 -4.16 13.49 4.58
CA LEU A 130 -5.02 12.45 4.01
C LEU A 130 -4.64 11.13 4.68
N LEU A 131 -5.45 10.70 5.64
CA LEU A 131 -5.16 9.52 6.44
C LEU A 131 -6.25 8.46 6.26
N THR A 132 -5.87 7.20 6.16
CA THR A 132 -6.78 6.06 5.99
C THR A 132 -6.51 4.96 7.02
N SER A 133 -7.50 4.11 7.30
CA SER A 133 -7.34 2.90 8.11
C SER A 133 -7.35 1.61 7.27
N ASP A 134 -7.16 1.69 5.96
CA ASP A 134 -7.02 0.53 5.07
C ASP A 134 -6.11 0.84 3.89
N GLU A 135 -4.79 0.78 4.14
CA GLU A 135 -3.76 0.73 3.09
C GLU A 135 -3.27 -0.71 2.86
N GLU A 136 -3.08 -1.45 3.95
CA GLU A 136 -2.44 -2.77 3.94
C GLU A 136 -3.41 -3.90 3.51
N GLY A 137 -4.70 -3.60 3.43
CA GLY A 137 -5.77 -4.53 3.09
C GLY A 137 -6.20 -4.42 1.62
N PRO A 138 -7.50 -4.59 1.31
CA PRO A 138 -8.02 -4.39 -0.04
C PRO A 138 -7.90 -2.94 -0.53
N ALA A 139 -7.85 -1.95 0.39
CA ALA A 139 -7.71 -0.53 0.12
C ALA A 139 -8.76 0.08 -0.84
N THR A 140 -9.90 -0.59 -1.02
CA THR A 140 -10.96 -0.18 -1.97
C THR A 140 -11.84 0.94 -1.44
N HIS A 141 -11.83 1.18 -0.12
CA HIS A 141 -12.61 2.21 0.54
C HIS A 141 -11.75 3.17 1.37
N GLY A 142 -10.43 3.03 1.25
CA GLY A 142 -9.45 3.90 1.92
C GLY A 142 -9.15 5.16 1.10
N THR A 143 -7.85 5.44 0.93
CA THR A 143 -7.33 6.61 0.19
C THR A 143 -7.97 6.80 -1.19
N VAL A 144 -8.30 5.73 -1.91
CA VAL A 144 -8.92 5.83 -3.25
C VAL A 144 -10.25 6.58 -3.22
N ALA A 145 -11.12 6.32 -2.24
CA ALA A 145 -12.43 6.96 -2.11
C ALA A 145 -12.29 8.45 -1.80
N VAL A 146 -11.32 8.82 -0.96
CA VAL A 146 -11.00 10.22 -0.66
C VAL A 146 -10.50 10.93 -1.90
N VAL A 147 -9.58 10.32 -2.65
CA VAL A 147 -9.03 10.90 -3.89
C VAL A 147 -10.10 11.08 -4.96
N GLU A 148 -11.04 10.15 -5.11
CA GLU A 148 -12.18 10.29 -6.02
C GLU A 148 -13.05 11.50 -5.66
N LEU A 149 -13.42 11.63 -4.38
CA LEU A 149 -14.17 12.79 -3.89
C LEU A 149 -13.42 14.12 -4.12
N LEU A 150 -12.11 14.14 -3.89
CA LEU A 150 -11.30 15.34 -4.13
C LEU A 150 -11.21 15.69 -5.63
N LYS A 151 -11.17 14.69 -6.52
CA LYS A 151 -11.21 14.91 -7.97
C LYS A 151 -12.55 15.54 -8.40
N GLU A 152 -13.67 15.05 -7.87
CA GLU A 152 -14.99 15.65 -8.13
C GLU A 152 -15.06 17.12 -7.68
N ARG A 153 -14.54 17.42 -6.49
CA ARG A 153 -14.45 18.80 -5.97
C ARG A 153 -13.53 19.69 -6.80
N GLN A 154 -12.41 19.16 -7.26
CA GLN A 154 -11.49 19.87 -8.15
C GLN A 154 -12.16 20.21 -9.48
N GLN A 155 -12.93 19.28 -10.06
CA GLN A 155 -13.70 19.53 -11.27
C GLN A 155 -14.73 20.65 -11.08
N ALA A 156 -15.38 20.73 -9.91
CA ALA A 156 -16.35 21.78 -9.61
C ALA A 156 -15.73 23.16 -9.32
N SER A 157 -14.56 23.20 -8.68
CA SER A 157 -13.92 24.45 -8.22
C SER A 157 -12.80 24.97 -9.12
N ASN A 158 -12.36 24.18 -10.11
CA ASN A 158 -11.22 24.45 -11.00
C ASN A 158 -9.93 24.87 -10.26
N THR A 159 -9.76 24.42 -9.01
CA THR A 159 -8.58 24.67 -8.17
C THR A 159 -7.95 23.33 -7.80
N PRO A 160 -6.64 23.12 -7.99
CA PRO A 160 -5.97 21.88 -7.59
C PRO A 160 -6.26 21.53 -6.14
N ALA A 161 -6.69 20.29 -5.92
CA ALA A 161 -6.92 19.80 -4.58
C ALA A 161 -5.60 19.67 -3.81
N ILE A 162 -4.53 19.18 -4.45
CA ILE A 162 -3.20 18.93 -3.86
C ILE A 162 -2.11 19.29 -4.88
N ASP A 163 -1.15 20.13 -4.50
CA ASP A 163 0.00 20.50 -5.36
C ASP A 163 1.22 19.62 -5.09
N TYR A 164 1.46 19.29 -3.82
CA TYR A 164 2.56 18.43 -3.37
C TYR A 164 2.04 17.39 -2.38
N CYS A 165 2.51 16.15 -2.49
CA CYS A 165 2.14 15.08 -1.57
C CYS A 165 3.39 14.39 -1.03
N ILE A 166 3.47 14.25 0.29
CA ILE A 166 4.50 13.50 0.99
C ILE A 166 3.79 12.30 1.63
N VAL A 167 4.05 11.12 1.09
CA VAL A 167 3.58 9.87 1.70
C VAL A 167 4.60 9.43 2.74
N GLY A 168 4.19 9.28 3.99
CA GLY A 168 5.08 8.97 5.11
C GLY A 168 5.56 7.51 5.20
N GLU A 169 5.41 6.73 4.13
CA GLU A 169 5.89 5.36 4.02
C GLU A 169 7.39 5.23 4.36
N PRO A 170 7.81 4.19 5.11
CA PRO A 170 9.22 3.94 5.38
C PRO A 170 9.97 3.69 4.06
N SER A 171 10.87 4.62 3.71
CA SER A 171 11.57 4.61 2.42
C SER A 171 13.07 4.33 2.52
N SER A 172 13.66 4.65 3.67
CA SER A 172 15.09 4.53 3.93
C SER A 172 15.55 3.08 3.93
N LYS A 173 16.81 2.85 3.58
CA LYS A 173 17.40 1.50 3.52
C LYS A 173 18.28 1.20 4.74
N GLU A 174 19.24 2.07 5.01
CA GLU A 174 20.24 1.90 6.08
C GLU A 174 20.17 3.05 7.09
N THR A 175 20.08 4.28 6.60
CA THR A 175 20.05 5.50 7.43
C THR A 175 18.89 6.40 7.02
N LEU A 176 18.26 7.06 7.99
CA LEU A 176 17.11 7.95 7.74
C LEU A 176 17.44 8.98 6.63
N GLY A 177 16.63 8.96 5.56
CA GLY A 177 16.72 9.89 4.44
C GLY A 177 17.68 9.48 3.31
N ASP A 178 18.33 8.31 3.38
CA ASP A 178 19.22 7.82 2.31
C ASP A 178 18.50 7.52 0.99
N VAL A 179 17.21 7.21 1.07
CA VAL A 179 16.35 6.88 -0.07
C VAL A 179 15.02 7.60 0.08
N VAL A 180 14.60 8.29 -0.99
CA VAL A 180 13.26 8.85 -1.14
C VAL A 180 12.61 8.22 -2.37
N ARG A 181 11.36 7.77 -2.23
CA ARG A 181 10.60 7.16 -3.34
C ARG A 181 9.85 8.25 -4.10
N VAL A 182 10.30 8.58 -5.30
CA VAL A 182 9.61 9.53 -6.21
C VAL A 182 8.60 8.85 -7.15
N GLY A 183 8.47 7.53 -7.06
CA GLY A 183 7.54 6.73 -7.84
C GLY A 183 7.52 5.27 -7.38
N ARG A 184 6.48 4.52 -7.78
CA ARG A 184 6.32 3.09 -7.55
C ARG A 184 5.90 2.39 -8.85
N ARG A 185 6.25 1.11 -8.98
CA ARG A 185 5.74 0.25 -10.06
C ARG A 185 4.27 -0.04 -9.83
N GLY A 186 3.51 -0.22 -10.91
CA GLY A 186 2.19 -0.83 -10.84
C GLY A 186 2.26 -2.30 -10.44
N SER A 187 1.13 -2.88 -10.04
CA SER A 187 0.99 -4.30 -9.73
C SER A 187 -0.26 -4.85 -10.42
N LEU A 188 -0.10 -5.84 -11.30
CA LEU A 188 -1.21 -6.57 -11.91
C LEU A 188 -1.13 -8.03 -11.49
N ASN A 189 -2.21 -8.54 -10.90
CA ASN A 189 -2.32 -9.95 -10.49
C ASN A 189 -3.29 -10.68 -11.43
N ALA A 190 -2.94 -11.89 -11.85
CA ALA A 190 -3.83 -12.73 -12.65
C ALA A 190 -3.86 -14.17 -12.14
N LEU A 191 -5.05 -14.78 -12.18
CA LEU A 191 -5.26 -16.22 -12.08
C LEU A 191 -5.60 -16.74 -13.48
N ILE A 192 -4.69 -17.51 -14.07
CA ILE A 192 -4.87 -18.08 -15.40
C ILE A 192 -5.20 -19.57 -15.23
N THR A 193 -6.34 -20.01 -15.76
CA THR A 193 -6.76 -21.41 -15.74
C THR A 193 -6.79 -21.95 -17.17
N VAL A 194 -5.87 -22.86 -17.48
CA VAL A 194 -5.81 -23.56 -18.75
C VAL A 194 -6.70 -24.80 -18.67
N GLN A 195 -7.66 -24.89 -19.59
CA GLN A 195 -8.57 -26.02 -19.74
C GLN A 195 -7.96 -27.07 -20.67
N GLY A 196 -8.14 -28.34 -20.33
CA GLY A 196 -7.74 -29.50 -21.12
C GLY A 196 -8.78 -30.61 -21.04
N THR A 197 -8.38 -31.84 -21.33
CA THR A 197 -9.24 -33.02 -21.29
C THR A 197 -8.59 -34.10 -20.41
N GLN A 198 -9.24 -34.44 -19.30
CA GLN A 198 -8.75 -35.44 -18.36
C GLN A 198 -8.88 -36.86 -18.94
N GLY A 199 -7.89 -37.71 -18.63
CA GLY A 199 -7.93 -39.12 -18.97
C GLY A 199 -6.71 -39.89 -18.47
N HIS A 200 -6.62 -41.17 -18.81
CA HIS A 200 -5.50 -42.00 -18.40
C HIS A 200 -4.27 -41.69 -19.25
N VAL A 201 -3.09 -41.57 -18.63
CA VAL A 201 -1.82 -41.22 -19.32
C VAL A 201 -1.39 -42.22 -20.40
N ALA A 202 -2.00 -43.41 -20.43
CA ALA A 202 -1.70 -44.48 -21.39
C ALA A 202 -2.45 -44.33 -22.73
N TYR A 203 -3.43 -43.42 -22.79
CA TYR A 203 -4.20 -43.12 -24.00
C TYR A 203 -4.03 -41.63 -24.34
N PRO A 204 -2.80 -41.19 -24.69
CA PRO A 204 -2.47 -39.78 -24.90
C PRO A 204 -3.29 -39.11 -26.03
N GLU A 205 -3.83 -39.89 -26.96
CA GLU A 205 -4.71 -39.44 -28.04
C GLU A 205 -6.11 -39.02 -27.58
N LEU A 206 -6.53 -39.41 -26.36
CA LEU A 206 -7.84 -39.10 -25.78
C LEU A 206 -7.80 -37.93 -24.78
N VAL A 207 -6.64 -37.29 -24.61
CA VAL A 207 -6.42 -36.24 -23.61
C VAL A 207 -5.79 -35.00 -24.24
N ASP A 208 -6.05 -33.84 -23.64
CA ASP A 208 -5.32 -32.59 -23.89
C ASP A 208 -4.75 -32.16 -22.55
N ASN A 209 -3.42 -32.23 -22.38
CA ASN A 209 -2.79 -31.97 -21.09
C ASN A 209 -2.61 -30.45 -20.87
N PRO A 210 -3.38 -29.82 -19.96
CA PRO A 210 -3.31 -28.38 -19.73
C PRO A 210 -1.97 -27.95 -19.11
N ILE A 211 -1.24 -28.84 -18.44
CA ILE A 211 0.10 -28.55 -17.90
C ILE A 211 1.08 -28.30 -19.04
N HIS A 212 1.02 -29.10 -20.12
CA HIS A 212 1.92 -28.92 -21.27
C HIS A 212 1.67 -27.56 -21.93
N ARG A 213 0.40 -27.19 -22.13
CA ARG A 213 0.01 -25.88 -22.70
C ARG A 213 0.38 -24.71 -21.78
N ALA A 214 0.11 -24.84 -20.48
CA ALA A 214 0.49 -23.84 -19.48
C ALA A 214 2.01 -23.64 -19.43
N SER A 215 2.81 -24.71 -19.58
CA SER A 215 4.27 -24.62 -19.57
C SER A 215 4.81 -23.77 -20.74
N THR A 216 4.23 -23.91 -21.93
CA THR A 216 4.55 -23.08 -23.10
C THR A 216 4.18 -21.61 -22.85
N LEU A 217 2.96 -21.36 -22.35
CA LEU A 217 2.50 -19.99 -22.05
C LEU A 217 3.40 -19.32 -21.01
N ILE A 218 3.68 -20.00 -19.90
CA ILE A 218 4.56 -19.47 -18.84
C ILE A 218 5.95 -19.17 -19.41
N SER A 219 6.51 -20.09 -20.21
CA SER A 219 7.82 -19.87 -20.82
C SER A 219 7.84 -18.61 -21.70
N GLN A 220 6.78 -18.38 -22.48
CA GLN A 220 6.66 -17.17 -23.30
C GLN A 220 6.62 -15.93 -22.41
N LEU A 221 5.70 -15.89 -21.43
CA LEU A 221 5.52 -14.74 -20.52
C LEU A 221 6.78 -14.38 -19.72
N VAL A 222 7.56 -15.39 -19.30
CA VAL A 222 8.84 -15.20 -18.60
C VAL A 222 9.89 -14.55 -19.50
N THR A 223 9.89 -14.88 -20.80
CA THR A 223 10.87 -14.36 -21.76
C THR A 223 10.44 -13.08 -22.48
N THR A 224 9.18 -12.65 -22.31
CA THR A 224 8.65 -11.43 -22.92
C THR A 224 9.39 -10.20 -22.39
N ASP A 225 9.86 -9.36 -23.31
CA ASP A 225 10.24 -7.98 -23.01
C ASP A 225 8.98 -7.12 -22.93
N TRP A 226 8.59 -6.77 -21.70
CA TRP A 226 7.35 -6.05 -21.41
C TRP A 226 7.44 -4.54 -21.63
N ASP A 227 8.65 -3.97 -21.59
CA ASP A 227 8.84 -2.52 -21.69
C ASP A 227 9.29 -2.11 -23.10
N GLY A 228 9.99 -2.99 -23.83
CA GLY A 228 10.55 -2.76 -25.17
C GLY A 228 11.70 -1.76 -25.20
N LYS A 229 11.68 -0.72 -24.35
CA LYS A 229 12.76 0.24 -24.12
C LYS A 229 12.98 0.43 -22.63
N SER A 230 14.25 0.55 -22.25
CA SER A 230 14.66 0.85 -20.88
C SER A 230 14.10 2.19 -20.40
N ASN A 231 13.77 2.24 -19.12
CA ASN A 231 13.29 3.43 -18.43
C ASN A 231 14.33 3.84 -17.38
N ASP A 232 14.81 5.08 -17.42
CA ASP A 232 15.84 5.55 -16.47
C ASP A 232 15.31 5.69 -15.04
N SER A 233 13.99 5.78 -14.87
CA SER A 233 13.33 5.96 -13.57
C SER A 233 12.91 4.65 -12.90
N PHE A 234 12.81 3.55 -13.66
CA PHE A 234 12.32 2.26 -13.16
C PHE A 234 13.13 1.08 -13.69
N PRO A 235 13.36 0.05 -12.85
CA PRO A 235 13.85 -1.23 -13.37
C PRO A 235 12.80 -1.84 -14.31
N PRO A 236 13.20 -2.80 -15.16
CA PRO A 236 12.29 -3.43 -16.10
C PRO A 236 11.04 -4.04 -15.44
N THR A 237 9.93 -4.02 -16.16
CA THR A 237 8.70 -4.73 -15.81
C THR A 237 9.01 -6.21 -15.60
N SER A 238 8.61 -6.72 -14.45
CA SER A 238 8.91 -8.09 -14.02
C SER A 238 7.64 -8.92 -13.95
N PHE A 239 7.61 -10.04 -14.67
CA PHE A 239 6.61 -11.10 -14.55
C PHE A 239 7.12 -12.21 -13.62
N GLN A 240 6.27 -12.68 -12.71
CA GLN A 240 6.58 -13.81 -11.82
C GLN A 240 5.35 -14.72 -11.68
N VAL A 241 5.54 -16.04 -11.81
CA VAL A 241 4.54 -17.05 -11.42
C VAL A 241 4.71 -17.33 -9.93
N SER A 242 3.67 -17.07 -9.13
CA SER A 242 3.71 -17.25 -7.68
C SER A 242 3.26 -18.64 -7.23
N ASN A 243 2.31 -19.24 -7.96
CA ASN A 243 1.74 -20.55 -7.64
C ASN A 243 1.34 -21.28 -8.93
N ILE A 244 1.43 -22.61 -8.94
CA ILE A 244 0.93 -23.47 -10.01
C ILE A 244 0.29 -24.72 -9.39
N ASP A 245 -0.94 -25.02 -9.81
CA ASP A 245 -1.77 -26.10 -9.29
C ASP A 245 -2.36 -26.92 -10.45
N ALA A 246 -2.17 -28.24 -10.44
CA ALA A 246 -2.76 -29.16 -11.41
C ALA A 246 -2.72 -30.61 -10.90
N GLY A 247 -3.59 -31.46 -11.42
CA GLY A 247 -3.59 -32.89 -11.08
C GLY A 247 -4.51 -33.25 -9.92
N THR A 248 -4.75 -34.55 -9.78
CA THR A 248 -5.55 -35.14 -8.70
C THR A 248 -4.69 -35.79 -7.61
N GLY A 249 -3.36 -35.77 -7.78
CA GLY A 249 -2.40 -36.56 -7.00
C GLY A 249 -2.16 -37.98 -7.55
N ALA A 250 -3.01 -38.48 -8.45
CA ALA A 250 -2.79 -39.77 -9.10
C ALA A 250 -1.72 -39.65 -10.21
N THR A 251 -0.78 -40.59 -10.25
CA THR A 251 0.35 -40.56 -11.20
C THR A 251 -0.01 -41.03 -12.61
N ASN A 252 -1.19 -41.61 -12.80
CA ASN A 252 -1.66 -42.17 -14.07
C ASN A 252 -2.81 -41.38 -14.71
N VAL A 253 -3.06 -40.15 -14.26
CA VAL A 253 -4.15 -39.29 -14.73
C VAL A 253 -3.58 -37.98 -15.29
N VAL A 254 -3.95 -37.63 -16.52
CA VAL A 254 -3.80 -36.29 -17.07
C VAL A 254 -4.92 -35.40 -16.53
N PRO A 255 -4.64 -34.21 -15.96
CA PRO A 255 -5.69 -33.37 -15.38
C PRO A 255 -6.57 -32.68 -16.42
N ALA A 256 -7.79 -32.29 -16.01
CA ALA A 256 -8.69 -31.46 -16.83
C ALA A 256 -8.29 -29.98 -16.82
N THR A 257 -7.60 -29.51 -15.77
CA THR A 257 -7.21 -28.10 -15.62
C THR A 257 -5.80 -27.96 -15.06
N ALA A 258 -5.12 -26.89 -15.47
CA ALA A 258 -3.92 -26.38 -14.79
C ALA A 258 -4.13 -24.88 -14.53
N ALA A 259 -3.98 -24.45 -13.28
CA ALA A 259 -4.13 -23.07 -12.89
C ALA A 259 -2.80 -22.52 -12.36
N PHE A 260 -2.46 -21.29 -12.72
CA PHE A 260 -1.33 -20.61 -12.13
C PHE A 260 -1.70 -19.17 -11.78
N ARG A 261 -1.12 -18.69 -10.67
CA ARG A 261 -1.23 -17.30 -10.21
C ARG A 261 0.07 -16.59 -10.57
N CYS A 262 -0.05 -15.38 -11.08
CA CYS A 262 1.10 -14.60 -11.50
C CYS A 262 0.92 -13.11 -11.22
N ASN A 263 2.03 -12.40 -11.15
CA ASN A 263 2.09 -10.98 -10.89
C ASN A 263 3.04 -10.28 -11.86
N TRP A 264 2.62 -9.11 -12.33
CA TRP A 264 3.50 -8.14 -12.98
C TRP A 264 3.74 -6.98 -12.04
N ARG A 265 5.01 -6.68 -11.76
CA ARG A 265 5.42 -5.37 -11.23
C ARG A 265 5.90 -4.52 -12.39
N PHE A 266 5.06 -3.61 -12.87
CA PHE A 266 5.26 -2.92 -14.15
C PHE A 266 5.70 -1.47 -14.01
N SER A 267 6.56 -1.04 -14.93
CA SER A 267 7.11 0.32 -15.00
C SER A 267 6.10 1.28 -15.66
N THR A 268 6.45 2.57 -15.78
CA THR A 268 5.63 3.53 -16.54
C THR A 268 5.69 3.31 -18.06
N SER A 269 6.56 2.42 -18.55
CA SER A 269 6.66 2.07 -19.98
C SER A 269 5.57 1.07 -20.42
N THR A 270 4.90 0.42 -19.46
CA THR A 270 3.88 -0.61 -19.70
C THR A 270 2.60 -0.23 -18.97
N THR A 271 1.44 -0.53 -19.56
CA THR A 271 0.14 -0.37 -18.90
C THR A 271 -0.48 -1.72 -18.56
N GLY A 272 -1.44 -1.72 -17.63
CA GLY A 272 -2.25 -2.92 -17.34
C GLY A 272 -2.94 -3.46 -18.60
N ASP A 273 -3.51 -2.56 -19.42
CA ASP A 273 -4.17 -2.93 -20.68
C ASP A 273 -3.21 -3.58 -21.68
N MET A 274 -1.97 -3.09 -21.78
CA MET A 274 -0.94 -3.71 -22.64
C MET A 274 -0.58 -5.11 -22.16
N ILE A 275 -0.46 -5.31 -20.84
CA ILE A 275 -0.19 -6.63 -20.25
C ILE A 275 -1.35 -7.58 -20.53
N GLN A 276 -2.58 -7.13 -20.32
CA GLN A 276 -3.77 -7.92 -20.57
C GLN A 276 -3.87 -8.32 -22.04
N GLN A 277 -3.72 -7.36 -22.96
CA GLN A 277 -3.78 -7.61 -24.39
C GLN A 277 -2.69 -8.56 -24.90
N ALA A 278 -1.49 -8.52 -24.32
CA ALA A 278 -0.40 -9.43 -24.69
C ALA A 278 -0.55 -10.84 -24.08
N THR A 279 -1.39 -10.99 -23.06
CA THR A 279 -1.58 -12.26 -22.33
C THR A 279 -2.79 -13.05 -22.83
N GLU A 280 -3.84 -12.37 -23.32
CA GLU A 280 -5.06 -12.96 -23.92
C GLU A 280 -4.83 -13.47 -25.35
#